data_AF-A0A419DCF9-F1
#
_entry.id   AF-A0A419DCF9-F1
#
_cell.length_a   1.000
_cell.length_b   1.000
_cell.length_c   1.000
_cell.angle_alpha   90.00
_cell.angle_beta   90.00
_cell.angle_gamma   90.00
#
_symmetry.space_group_name_H-M   'P 1'
#
loop_
_entity.id
_entity.type
_entity.pdbx_description
1 polymer ?
#
loop_
_entity_poly.entity_id
_entity_poly.type
_entity_poly.pdbx_seq_one_letter_code
_entity_poly.pdbx_strand_id
1 'polypeptide(L)'
;GAASATGDSGAASATGDRGAASATGDRGAASATGDSGAASATGYRGAASATGDSGAASAEGKHSVALVTGVDGRARGRLTDWIVLTERERNADGEWQIKGMRAVPVDGKTIKEDVYYTLKNGKIIEAEDATPQ
;
A
#
# COMPACT_ATOMS: atom_id res chain seq x y z
N GLY A 1 8.39 14.40 -2.63
CA GLY A 1 8.39 15.22 -1.40
C GLY A 1 7.85 14.42 -0.24
N ALA A 2 7.87 14.93 0.99
CA ALA A 2 7.34 14.23 2.18
C ALA A 2 6.20 15.02 2.82
N ALA A 3 5.16 14.33 3.29
CA ALA A 3 4.03 14.92 3.98
C ALA A 3 3.66 14.11 5.23
N SER A 4 3.32 14.80 6.32
CA SER A 4 2.83 14.18 7.54
C SER A 4 1.63 14.92 8.10
N ALA A 5 0.70 14.19 8.71
CA ALA A 5 -0.45 14.76 9.41
C ALA A 5 -0.71 13.98 10.70
N THR A 6 -1.00 14.69 11.79
CA THR A 6 -1.31 14.12 13.10
C THR A 6 -2.63 14.66 13.63
N GLY A 7 -3.31 13.88 14.46
CA GLY A 7 -4.61 14.22 15.07
C GLY A 7 -5.74 13.30 14.58
N ASP A 8 -6.88 13.31 15.26
CA ASP A 8 -7.98 12.34 15.10
C ASP A 8 -8.48 12.13 13.66
N SER A 9 -8.21 13.08 12.75
CA SER A 9 -8.58 13.02 11.34
C SER A 9 -7.52 13.66 10.43
N GLY A 10 -6.25 13.32 10.64
CA GLY A 10 -5.14 13.81 9.80
C GLY A 10 -5.13 13.22 8.38
N ALA A 11 -4.86 14.05 7.37
CA ALA A 11 -4.67 13.63 5.98
C ALA A 11 -3.32 14.11 5.44
N ALA A 12 -2.51 13.19 4.90
CA ALA A 12 -1.21 13.48 4.31
C ALA A 12 -1.15 13.01 2.85
N SER A 13 -0.67 13.87 1.95
CA SER A 13 -0.48 13.52 0.55
C SER A 13 0.90 13.97 0.07
N ALA A 14 1.64 13.05 -0.54
CA ALA A 14 2.96 13.31 -1.10
C ALA A 14 3.00 12.93 -2.58
N THR A 15 3.42 13.88 -3.41
CA THR A 15 3.59 13.70 -4.86
C THR A 15 5.06 13.81 -5.26
N GLY A 16 5.41 13.20 -6.40
CA GLY A 16 6.74 13.18 -7.01
C GLY A 16 7.41 11.81 -6.95
N ASP A 17 8.46 11.59 -7.76
CA ASP A 17 9.09 10.30 -8.03
C ASP A 17 9.40 9.47 -6.76
N ARG A 18 9.75 10.14 -5.67
CA ARG A 18 9.90 9.57 -4.32
C ARG A 18 9.04 10.34 -3.31
N GLY A 19 7.73 10.10 -3.34
CA GLY A 19 6.76 10.65 -2.41
C GLY A 19 6.64 9.82 -1.13
N ALA A 20 6.68 10.43 0.07
CA ALA A 20 6.42 9.73 1.33
C ALA A 20 5.30 10.43 2.12
N ALA A 21 4.20 9.74 2.40
CA ALA A 21 3.05 10.27 3.14
C ALA A 21 2.78 9.45 4.40
N SER A 22 2.59 10.13 5.54
CA SER A 22 2.22 9.50 6.81
C SER A 22 1.08 10.22 7.50
N ALA A 23 0.04 9.50 7.90
CA ALA A 23 -1.09 10.04 8.65
C ALA A 23 -1.30 9.25 9.94
N THR A 24 -1.35 9.95 11.08
CA THR A 24 -1.51 9.36 12.41
C THR A 24 -2.74 9.91 13.11
N GLY A 25 -3.69 9.02 13.41
CA GLY A 25 -4.92 9.32 14.16
C GLY A 25 -6.05 8.34 13.87
N ASP A 26 -7.15 8.47 14.62
CA ASP A 26 -8.32 7.56 14.59
C ASP A 26 -9.04 7.41 13.25
N ARG A 27 -8.72 8.26 12.27
CA ARG A 27 -9.17 8.23 10.87
C ARG A 27 -8.08 8.78 9.94
N GLY A 28 -6.82 8.44 10.19
CA GLY A 28 -5.70 8.92 9.38
C GLY A 28 -5.75 8.45 7.92
N ALA A 29 -5.57 9.35 6.95
CA ALA A 29 -5.50 9.04 5.52
C ALA A 29 -4.15 9.46 4.91
N ALA A 30 -3.37 8.50 4.40
CA ALA A 30 -2.08 8.74 3.76
C ALA A 30 -2.09 8.32 2.29
N SER A 31 -1.64 9.20 1.40
CA SER A 31 -1.56 8.92 -0.04
C SER A 31 -0.20 9.34 -0.61
N ALA A 32 0.49 8.40 -1.26
CA ALA A 32 1.76 8.64 -1.94
C ALA A 32 1.64 8.31 -3.43
N THR A 33 1.97 9.29 -4.27
CA THR A 33 1.88 9.19 -5.73
C THR A 33 3.20 9.56 -6.37
N GLY A 34 3.70 8.68 -7.25
CA GLY A 34 4.99 8.77 -7.93
C GLY A 34 5.72 7.42 -7.94
N ASP A 35 6.73 7.27 -8.79
CA ASP A 35 7.38 6.00 -9.15
C ASP A 35 7.73 5.09 -7.97
N SER A 36 8.13 5.65 -6.83
CA SER A 36 8.46 4.91 -5.60
C SER A 36 7.83 5.55 -4.37
N GLY A 37 6.51 5.74 -4.40
CA GLY A 37 5.74 6.34 -3.31
C GLY A 37 5.53 5.41 -2.10
N ALA A 38 5.77 5.89 -0.88
CA ALA A 38 5.48 5.16 0.36
C ALA A 38 4.35 5.85 1.16
N ALA A 39 3.27 5.14 1.46
CA ALA A 39 2.14 5.64 2.25
C ALA A 39 1.95 4.83 3.52
N SER A 40 1.80 5.50 4.67
CA SER A 40 1.57 4.85 5.96
C SER A 40 0.44 5.51 6.73
N ALA A 41 -0.57 4.73 7.11
CA ALA A 41 -1.66 5.17 7.97
C ALA A 41 -1.61 4.42 9.31
N THR A 42 -1.57 5.18 10.40
CA THR A 42 -1.51 4.65 11.76
C THR A 42 -2.71 5.14 12.57
N GLY A 43 -3.34 4.25 13.34
CA GLY A 43 -4.55 4.54 14.13
C GLY A 43 -5.75 3.64 13.81
N TYR A 44 -6.88 3.84 14.48
CA TYR A 44 -8.11 3.10 14.16
C TYR A 44 -8.59 3.50 12.75
N ARG A 45 -9.18 2.59 11.95
CA ARG A 45 -9.81 2.90 10.64
C ARG A 45 -8.98 3.80 9.71
N GLY A 46 -7.67 3.61 9.66
CA GLY A 46 -6.77 4.33 8.77
C GLY A 46 -6.85 3.83 7.33
N ALA A 47 -6.45 4.69 6.38
CA ALA A 47 -6.33 4.33 4.97
C ALA A 47 -4.98 4.76 4.41
N ALA A 48 -4.18 3.81 3.95
CA ALA A 48 -2.92 4.06 3.24
C ALA A 48 -3.06 3.69 1.76
N SER A 49 -2.62 4.56 0.85
CA SER A 49 -2.67 4.31 -0.59
C SER A 49 -1.37 4.71 -1.28
N ALA A 50 -0.76 3.76 -2.00
CA ALA A 50 0.39 4.02 -2.87
C ALA A 50 0.07 3.65 -4.32
N THR A 51 0.24 4.60 -5.25
CA THR A 51 -0.29 4.47 -6.61
C THR A 51 0.75 4.38 -7.73
N GLY A 52 2.03 4.65 -7.47
CA GLY A 52 3.08 4.57 -8.49
C GLY A 52 3.77 3.22 -8.59
N ASP A 53 4.71 3.10 -9.54
CA ASP A 53 5.25 1.84 -10.05
C ASP A 53 5.73 0.88 -8.96
N SER A 54 6.55 1.33 -8.01
CA SER A 54 7.07 0.53 -6.89
C SER A 54 6.50 1.01 -5.54
N GLY A 55 5.23 1.39 -5.52
CA GLY A 55 4.57 1.94 -4.35
C GLY A 55 4.45 0.95 -3.17
N ALA A 56 4.69 1.43 -1.95
CA ALA A 56 4.50 0.65 -0.72
C ALA A 56 3.42 1.28 0.17
N ALA A 57 2.41 0.51 0.56
CA ALA A 57 1.36 0.96 1.49
C ALA A 57 1.43 0.16 2.81
N SER A 58 1.41 0.82 3.96
CA SER A 58 1.30 0.18 5.27
C SER A 58 0.12 0.71 6.07
N ALA A 59 -0.65 -0.23 6.63
CA ALA A 59 -1.63 0.03 7.67
C ALA A 59 -1.07 -0.53 8.99
N GLU A 60 -0.85 0.32 9.99
CA GLU A 60 -0.29 -0.10 11.29
C GLU A 60 -1.30 0.06 12.42
N GLY A 61 -2.57 0.12 12.03
CA GLY A 61 -3.72 0.48 12.83
C GLY A 61 -4.52 -0.71 13.35
N LYS A 62 -5.82 -0.47 13.53
CA LYS A 62 -6.84 -1.52 13.69
C LYS A 62 -7.99 -1.24 12.72
N HIS A 63 -8.51 -2.28 12.07
CA HIS A 63 -9.57 -2.16 11.07
C HIS A 63 -9.26 -1.15 9.96
N SER A 64 -8.01 -1.10 9.55
CA SER A 64 -7.48 -0.17 8.54
C SER A 64 -7.34 -0.87 7.18
N VAL A 65 -7.03 -0.09 6.14
CA VAL A 65 -6.76 -0.63 4.80
C VAL A 65 -5.46 -0.07 4.23
N ALA A 66 -4.64 -0.96 3.67
CA ALA A 66 -3.49 -0.60 2.83
C ALA A 66 -3.75 -1.02 1.39
N LEU A 67 -3.77 -0.05 0.48
CA LEU A 67 -4.07 -0.24 -0.94
C LEU A 67 -2.85 0.10 -1.78
N VAL A 68 -2.51 -0.79 -2.71
CA VAL A 68 -1.60 -0.47 -3.81
C VAL A 68 -2.28 -0.64 -5.15
N THR A 69 -2.17 0.39 -5.99
CA THR A 69 -2.66 0.36 -7.37
C THR A 69 -1.54 0.38 -8.39
N GLY A 70 -0.28 0.51 -7.98
CA GLY A 70 0.92 0.53 -8.84
C GLY A 70 1.22 -0.79 -9.57
N VAL A 71 2.26 -0.79 -10.41
CA VAL A 71 2.68 -1.95 -11.24
C VAL A 71 3.31 -3.05 -10.38
N ASP A 72 4.30 -2.69 -9.56
CA ASP A 72 5.04 -3.54 -8.63
C ASP A 72 4.78 -3.13 -7.18
N GLY A 73 3.52 -2.76 -6.91
CA GLY A 73 3.08 -2.32 -5.60
C GLY A 73 3.11 -3.44 -4.57
N ARG A 74 3.38 -3.08 -3.31
CA ARG A 74 3.28 -3.99 -2.16
C ARG A 74 2.54 -3.36 -0.98
N ALA A 75 1.72 -4.15 -0.30
CA ALA A 75 0.97 -3.69 0.88
C ALA A 75 1.22 -4.60 2.08
N ARG A 76 1.20 -4.02 3.29
CA ARG A 76 1.21 -4.74 4.56
C ARG A 76 0.17 -4.17 5.53
N GLY A 77 -0.27 -4.98 6.48
CA GLY A 77 -1.18 -4.56 7.55
C GLY A 77 -0.95 -5.31 8.85
N ARG A 78 -1.65 -4.93 9.91
CA ARG A 78 -1.76 -5.67 11.17
C ARG A 78 -3.02 -6.52 11.22
N LEU A 79 -3.14 -7.38 12.23
CA LEU A 79 -4.34 -8.19 12.44
C LEU A 79 -5.59 -7.30 12.41
N THR A 80 -6.64 -7.75 11.73
CA THR A 80 -7.91 -7.03 11.46
C THR A 80 -7.86 -5.99 10.33
N ASP A 81 -6.69 -5.63 9.84
CA ASP A 81 -6.56 -4.77 8.67
C ASP A 81 -6.84 -5.55 7.38
N TRP A 82 -7.05 -4.81 6.29
CA TRP A 82 -7.15 -5.35 4.95
C TRP A 82 -6.02 -4.83 4.09
N ILE A 83 -5.51 -5.70 3.21
CA ILE A 83 -4.62 -5.28 2.13
C ILE A 83 -5.33 -5.45 0.79
N VAL A 84 -5.12 -4.48 -0.11
CA VAL A 84 -5.63 -4.50 -1.47
C VAL A 84 -4.45 -4.39 -2.42
N LEU A 85 -4.31 -5.39 -3.29
CA LEU A 85 -3.18 -5.57 -4.19
C LEU A 85 -3.66 -5.55 -5.62
N THR A 86 -2.90 -4.87 -6.48
CA THR A 86 -3.16 -4.77 -7.92
C THR A 86 -2.04 -5.47 -8.68
N GLU A 87 -2.41 -6.26 -9.68
CA GLU A 87 -1.50 -6.83 -10.67
C GLU A 87 -1.76 -6.14 -12.00
N ARG A 88 -0.69 -5.71 -12.66
CA ARG A 88 -0.74 -5.08 -13.97
C ARG A 88 0.06 -5.87 -14.99
N GLU A 89 -0.34 -5.76 -16.24
CA GLU A 89 0.40 -6.31 -17.37
C GLU A 89 0.45 -5.28 -18.51
N ARG A 90 1.42 -5.42 -19.41
CA ARG A 90 1.46 -4.60 -20.62
C ARG A 90 0.63 -5.25 -21.73
N ASN A 91 -0.18 -4.44 -22.41
CA ASN A 91 -0.85 -4.85 -23.64
C ASN A 91 0.15 -4.85 -24.82
N ALA A 92 -0.34 -5.17 -26.02
CA ALA A 92 0.48 -5.21 -27.24
C ALA A 92 1.13 -3.87 -27.60
N ASP A 93 0.50 -2.76 -27.19
CA ASP A 93 0.97 -1.39 -27.42
C ASP A 93 1.97 -0.92 -26.35
N GLY A 94 2.25 -1.76 -25.35
CA GLY A 94 3.17 -1.45 -24.25
C GLY A 94 2.54 -0.64 -23.11
N GLU A 95 1.23 -0.40 -23.13
CA GLU A 95 0.49 0.29 -22.07
C GLU A 95 0.15 -0.66 -20.92
N TRP A 96 0.26 -0.16 -19.69
CA TRP A 96 -0.10 -0.90 -18.50
C TRP A 96 -1.63 -0.99 -18.33
N GLN A 97 -2.16 -2.20 -18.29
CA GLN A 97 -3.55 -2.49 -17.95
C GLN A 97 -3.64 -3.25 -16.62
N ILE A 98 -4.79 -3.11 -15.95
CA ILE A 98 -5.09 -3.90 -14.74
C ILE A 98 -5.40 -5.32 -15.18
N LYS A 99 -4.59 -6.27 -14.72
CA LYS A 99 -4.81 -7.71 -14.93
C LYS A 99 -5.69 -8.30 -13.84
N GLY A 100 -5.54 -7.82 -12.61
CA GLY A 100 -6.34 -8.28 -11.48
C GLY A 100 -6.17 -7.43 -10.24
N MET A 101 -7.18 -7.50 -9.36
CA MET A 101 -7.11 -6.94 -8.02
C MET A 101 -7.59 -7.98 -7.00
N ARG A 102 -6.96 -8.00 -5.83
CA ARG A 102 -7.37 -8.85 -4.70
C ARG A 102 -7.38 -8.02 -3.42
N ALA A 103 -8.47 -8.16 -2.66
CA ALA A 103 -8.58 -7.66 -1.31
C ALA A 103 -8.59 -8.86 -0.36
N VAL A 104 -7.73 -8.86 0.66
CA VAL A 104 -7.68 -9.93 1.67
C VAL A 104 -7.50 -9.36 3.07
N PRO A 105 -8.10 -9.99 4.09
CA PRO A 105 -7.84 -9.64 5.47
C PRO A 105 -6.44 -10.12 5.89
N VAL A 106 -5.79 -9.35 6.76
CA VAL A 106 -4.62 -9.80 7.50
C VAL A 106 -5.12 -10.66 8.66
N ASP A 107 -4.98 -11.97 8.51
CA ASP A 107 -5.53 -12.98 9.42
C ASP A 107 -4.49 -13.60 10.36
N GLY A 108 -3.21 -13.25 10.19
CA GLY A 108 -2.09 -13.78 10.95
C GLY A 108 -1.73 -15.23 10.63
N LYS A 109 -2.38 -15.85 9.63
CA LYS A 109 -2.19 -17.26 9.26
C LYS A 109 -1.76 -17.39 7.79
N THR A 110 -2.64 -17.00 6.89
CA THR A 110 -2.38 -16.98 5.44
C THR A 110 -1.72 -15.67 5.04
N ILE A 111 -2.17 -14.56 5.64
CA ILE A 111 -1.58 -13.23 5.48
C ILE A 111 -1.04 -12.80 6.84
N LYS A 112 0.28 -12.83 6.97
CA LYS A 112 1.01 -12.50 8.20
C LYS A 112 0.98 -11.00 8.45
N GLU A 113 0.97 -10.63 9.73
CA GLU A 113 1.12 -9.25 10.15
C GLU A 113 2.50 -8.70 9.78
N ASP A 114 2.57 -7.41 9.49
CA ASP A 114 3.80 -6.65 9.22
C ASP A 114 4.67 -7.17 8.05
N VAL A 115 4.17 -8.14 7.27
CA VAL A 115 4.79 -8.68 6.06
C VAL A 115 4.20 -8.02 4.82
N TYR A 116 5.07 -7.61 3.89
CA TYR A 116 4.63 -7.08 2.61
C TYR A 116 4.18 -8.20 1.67
N TYR A 117 3.05 -7.98 1.00
CA TYR A 117 2.52 -8.87 -0.02
C TYR A 117 2.34 -8.13 -1.35
N THR A 118 2.38 -8.87 -2.44
CA THR A 118 2.09 -8.40 -3.81
C THR A 118 1.24 -9.43 -4.56
N LEU A 119 0.55 -8.99 -5.63
CA LEU A 119 -0.26 -9.86 -6.47
C LEU A 119 0.52 -10.18 -7.74
N LYS A 120 0.90 -11.45 -7.92
CA LYS A 120 1.58 -11.93 -9.13
C LYS A 120 0.92 -13.20 -9.65
N ASN A 121 0.63 -13.23 -10.94
CA ASN A 121 -0.04 -14.32 -11.63
C ASN A 121 -1.34 -14.75 -10.94
N GLY A 122 -2.13 -13.77 -10.50
CA GLY A 122 -3.39 -13.95 -9.79
C GLY A 122 -3.27 -14.49 -8.36
N LYS A 123 -2.05 -14.68 -7.85
CA LYS A 123 -1.75 -15.18 -6.51
C LYS A 123 -1.12 -14.12 -5.64
N ILE A 124 -1.54 -14.07 -4.39
CA ILE A 124 -0.92 -13.22 -3.38
C ILE A 124 0.32 -13.95 -2.88
N ILE A 125 1.48 -13.28 -2.95
CA ILE A 125 2.76 -13.81 -2.50
C ILE A 125 3.44 -12.79 -1.58
N GLU A 126 4.28 -13.27 -0.65
CA GLU A 126 5.16 -12.40 0.12
C GLU A 126 6.10 -11.66 -0.85
N ALA A 127 6.20 -10.34 -0.71
CA ALA A 127 7.13 -9.54 -1.48
C ALA A 127 8.52 -9.75 -0.87
N GLU A 128 9.47 -10.25 -1.67
CA GLU A 128 10.86 -10.31 -1.25
C GLU A 128 11.33 -8.91 -0.80
N ASP A 129 12.06 -8.86 0.30
CA ASP A 129 12.78 -7.65 0.66
C ASP A 129 13.69 -7.32 -0.52
N ALA A 130 13.51 -6.14 -1.11
CA ALA A 130 14.52 -5.59 -1.99
C ALA A 130 15.81 -5.55 -1.17
N THR A 131 16.69 -6.52 -1.37
CA THR A 131 18.08 -6.39 -0.93
C THR A 131 18.55 -5.07 -1.51
N PRO A 132 19.00 -4.12 -0.68
CA PRO A 132 19.60 -2.92 -1.21
C PRO A 132 20.78 -3.39 -2.06
N GLN A 133 20.76 -3.09 -3.37
CA GLN A 133 21.97 -3.13 -4.18
C GLN A 133 22.89 -1.98 -3.75
#